data_AF-A0A1I6G393-F1
#
_entry.id   AF-A0A1I6G393-F1
#
_cell.length_a   1.000
_cell.length_b   1.000
_cell.length_c   1.000
_cell.angle_alpha   90.00
_cell.angle_beta   90.00
_cell.angle_gamma   90.00
#
_symmetry.space_group_name_H-M   'P 1'
#
loop_
_entity.id
_entity.type
_entity.pdbx_description
1 polymer ?
#
loop_
_entity_poly.entity_id
_entity_poly.type
_entity_poly.pdbx_seq_one_letter_code
_entity_poly.pdbx_strand_id
1 'polypeptide(L)'
;MTALRLSPYAAAFLACMALPAAAFDRISTKSEFVRTVSGKDLTIFGISVTVQPDGGIGGKAYGRKVEGQWSWRDGYFCRDLFWGDMDLGPNCQEVRVNGDVIRFQSDKGTGRFADLTMR
;
A
#
# COMPACT_ATOMS: atom_id res chain seq x y z
N MET A 1 72.27 -16.90 -2.41
CA MET A 1 71.45 -16.11 -1.46
C MET A 1 70.34 -15.45 -2.27
N THR A 2 69.17 -16.10 -2.34
CA THR A 2 68.03 -15.66 -3.17
C THR A 2 67.00 -15.05 -2.22
N ALA A 3 66.73 -13.76 -2.34
CA ALA A 3 65.78 -13.04 -1.50
C ALA A 3 64.38 -13.08 -2.12
N LEU A 4 63.45 -13.72 -1.42
CA LEU A 4 62.02 -13.68 -1.68
C LEU A 4 61.51 -12.25 -1.41
N ARG A 5 60.91 -11.57 -2.38
CA ARG A 5 60.23 -10.27 -2.16
C ARG A 5 58.72 -10.50 -2.11
N LEU A 6 58.18 -10.33 -0.91
CA LEU A 6 56.75 -10.39 -0.59
C LEU A 6 55.99 -9.24 -1.26
N SER A 7 54.83 -9.56 -1.83
CA SER A 7 53.83 -8.57 -2.26
C SER A 7 52.57 -8.76 -1.40
N PRO A 8 52.02 -7.69 -0.79
CA PRO A 8 50.67 -7.77 -0.24
C PRO A 8 49.87 -6.50 -0.56
N TYR A 9 49.33 -6.39 -1.77
CA TYR A 9 48.13 -5.56 -1.97
C TYR A 9 46.92 -6.43 -1.65
N ALA A 10 46.51 -6.45 -0.38
CA ALA A 10 45.25 -7.02 0.03
C ALA A 10 44.12 -6.03 -0.29
N ALA A 11 43.47 -6.21 -1.44
CA ALA A 11 42.26 -5.47 -1.79
C ALA A 11 41.10 -5.94 -0.91
N ALA A 12 40.67 -5.11 0.04
CA ALA A 12 39.48 -5.35 0.84
C ALA A 12 38.22 -5.19 -0.02
N PHE A 13 37.60 -6.31 -0.39
CA PHE A 13 36.32 -6.35 -1.10
C PHE A 13 35.18 -6.07 -0.10
N LEU A 14 34.71 -4.82 -0.02
CA LEU A 14 33.48 -4.48 0.71
C LEU A 14 32.28 -4.95 -0.13
N ALA A 15 31.74 -6.13 0.17
CA ALA A 15 30.49 -6.58 -0.42
C ALA A 15 29.31 -5.85 0.23
N CYS A 16 28.81 -4.78 -0.41
CA CYS A 16 27.51 -4.19 -0.07
C CYS A 16 26.42 -5.21 -0.41
N MET A 17 25.91 -5.94 0.59
CA MET A 17 24.65 -6.66 0.44
C MET A 17 23.52 -5.62 0.33
N ALA A 18 23.02 -5.40 -0.87
CA ALA A 18 21.77 -4.68 -1.07
C ALA A 18 20.63 -5.53 -0.50
N LEU A 19 20.11 -5.15 0.67
CA LEU A 19 18.89 -5.75 1.18
C LEU A 19 17.76 -5.39 0.20
N PRO A 20 16.94 -6.35 -0.25
CA PRO A 20 15.78 -6.04 -1.07
C PRO A 20 14.88 -5.11 -0.25
N ALA A 21 14.63 -3.91 -0.75
CA ALA A 21 13.54 -3.09 -0.25
C ALA A 21 12.26 -3.93 -0.40
N ALA A 22 11.52 -4.13 0.70
CA ALA A 22 10.28 -4.90 0.66
C ALA A 22 9.39 -4.30 -0.44
N ALA A 23 9.08 -5.10 -1.46
CA ALA A 23 8.27 -4.68 -2.58
C ALA A 23 6.79 -4.76 -2.19
N PHE A 24 5.98 -3.86 -2.76
CA PHE A 24 4.53 -3.95 -2.63
C PHE A 24 3.97 -4.97 -3.61
N ASP A 25 3.29 -5.99 -3.10
CA ASP A 25 2.61 -7.02 -3.89
C ASP A 25 1.23 -6.55 -4.31
N ARG A 26 0.90 -6.72 -5.59
CA ARG A 26 -0.40 -6.29 -6.12
C ARG A 26 -1.51 -7.26 -5.72
N ILE A 27 -2.59 -6.73 -5.17
CA ILE A 27 -3.85 -7.45 -4.95
C ILE A 27 -4.74 -7.26 -6.19
N SER A 28 -5.12 -8.35 -6.83
CA SER A 28 -5.92 -8.31 -8.08
C SER A 28 -7.31 -8.93 -7.94
N THR A 29 -7.64 -9.54 -6.80
CA THR A 29 -8.92 -10.20 -6.59
C THR A 29 -9.69 -9.67 -5.38
N LYS A 30 -11.02 -9.66 -5.46
CA LYS A 30 -11.90 -9.25 -4.36
C LYS A 30 -11.66 -10.07 -3.10
N SER A 31 -11.50 -11.39 -3.24
CA SER A 31 -11.37 -12.31 -2.11
C SER A 31 -10.08 -12.09 -1.34
N GLU A 32 -8.97 -11.87 -2.04
CA GLU A 32 -7.68 -11.52 -1.44
C GLU A 32 -7.75 -10.16 -0.73
N PHE A 33 -8.34 -9.16 -1.39
CA PHE A 33 -8.54 -7.85 -0.78
C PHE A 33 -9.34 -7.92 0.52
N VAL A 34 -10.52 -8.56 0.48
CA VAL A 34 -11.39 -8.70 1.65
C VAL A 34 -10.67 -9.44 2.77
N ARG A 35 -9.95 -10.53 2.48
CA ARG A 35 -9.16 -11.25 3.49
C ARG A 35 -8.10 -10.36 4.13
N THR A 36 -7.50 -9.47 3.35
CA THR A 36 -6.43 -8.58 3.80
C THR A 36 -6.92 -7.50 4.77
N VAL A 37 -8.08 -6.90 4.48
CA VAL A 37 -8.61 -5.72 5.21
C VAL A 37 -9.72 -6.03 6.23
N SER A 38 -10.37 -7.19 6.14
CA SER A 38 -11.54 -7.50 6.98
C SER A 38 -11.20 -7.44 8.47
N GLY A 39 -12.02 -6.70 9.22
CA GLY A 39 -11.85 -6.51 10.66
C GLY A 39 -10.75 -5.54 11.06
N LYS A 40 -10.15 -4.82 10.11
CA LYS A 40 -9.06 -3.87 10.35
C LYS A 40 -9.44 -2.44 10.03
N ASP A 41 -8.85 -1.50 10.77
CA ASP A 41 -8.87 -0.08 10.43
C ASP A 41 -7.70 0.24 9.48
N LEU A 42 -7.98 0.99 8.42
CA LEU A 42 -6.98 1.53 7.50
C LEU A 42 -6.67 2.97 7.92
N THR A 43 -5.44 3.19 8.39
CA THR A 43 -5.07 4.41 9.09
C THR A 43 -3.84 5.10 8.49
N ILE A 44 -3.88 6.42 8.41
CA ILE A 44 -2.74 7.29 8.13
C ILE A 44 -3.03 8.62 8.81
N PHE A 45 -2.02 9.36 9.28
CA PHE A 45 -2.15 10.62 10.04
C PHE A 45 -3.46 11.42 9.80
N GLY A 46 -4.35 11.44 10.79
CA GLY A 46 -5.63 12.15 10.74
C GLY A 46 -6.77 11.41 10.00
N ILE A 47 -6.54 10.20 9.49
CA ILE A 47 -7.47 9.36 8.74
C ILE A 47 -7.58 7.98 9.41
N SER A 48 -8.82 7.52 9.58
CA SER A 48 -9.15 6.15 10.00
C SER A 48 -10.41 5.73 9.27
N VAL A 49 -10.30 4.75 8.38
CA VAL A 49 -11.42 4.23 7.60
C VAL A 49 -11.46 2.71 7.64
N THR A 50 -12.66 2.16 7.51
CA THR A 50 -12.89 0.73 7.42
C THR A 50 -13.53 0.43 6.08
N VAL A 51 -13.18 -0.73 5.52
CA VAL A 51 -13.75 -1.22 4.26
C VAL A 51 -14.47 -2.52 4.56
N GLN A 52 -15.79 -2.50 4.42
CA GLN A 52 -16.64 -3.64 4.77
C GLN A 52 -16.68 -4.65 3.59
N PRO A 53 -16.75 -5.97 3.86
CA PRO A 53 -16.83 -6.99 2.82
C PRO A 53 -18.06 -6.88 1.88
N ASP A 54 -19.13 -6.25 2.37
CA ASP A 54 -20.40 -6.06 1.66
C ASP A 54 -20.37 -4.90 0.65
N GLY A 55 -19.32 -4.06 0.66
CA GLY A 55 -19.19 -2.91 -0.21
C GLY A 55 -19.16 -1.57 0.52
N GLY A 56 -19.41 -1.51 1.83
CA GLY A 56 -19.36 -0.26 2.58
C GLY A 56 -17.94 0.31 2.76
N ILE A 57 -17.84 1.64 2.76
CA ILE A 57 -16.69 2.37 3.32
C ILE A 57 -17.20 3.33 4.38
N GLY A 58 -16.56 3.34 5.55
CA GLY A 58 -16.94 4.23 6.65
C GLY A 58 -15.75 4.67 7.49
N GLY A 59 -15.80 5.86 8.06
CA GLY A 59 -14.78 6.33 8.99
C GLY A 59 -14.71 7.85 9.11
N LYS A 60 -13.50 8.36 9.35
CA LYS A 60 -13.23 9.79 9.48
C LYS A 60 -11.89 10.16 8.85
N ALA A 61 -11.83 11.35 8.27
CA ALA A 61 -10.61 11.98 7.79
C ALA A 61 -10.61 13.45 8.21
N TYR A 62 -9.56 13.87 8.91
CA TYR A 62 -9.37 15.23 9.43
C TYR A 62 -10.61 15.81 10.13
N GLY A 63 -11.22 14.98 10.99
CA GLY A 63 -12.40 15.35 11.78
C GLY A 63 -13.75 15.27 11.06
N ARG A 64 -13.77 15.07 9.73
CA ARG A 64 -15.01 14.91 8.96
C ARG A 64 -15.31 13.44 8.68
N LYS A 65 -16.60 13.11 8.56
CA LYS A 65 -17.06 11.75 8.25
C LYS A 65 -16.65 11.36 6.83
N VAL A 66 -16.23 10.12 6.66
CA VAL A 66 -16.00 9.49 5.35
C VAL A 66 -17.02 8.39 5.19
N GLU A 67 -17.72 8.39 4.07
CA GLU A 67 -18.75 7.39 3.74
C GLU A 67 -18.70 7.08 2.25
N GLY A 68 -19.05 5.86 1.89
CA GLY A 68 -19.33 5.54 0.51
C GLY A 68 -19.38 4.06 0.26
N GLN A 69 -19.14 3.69 -0.99
CA GLN A 69 -19.31 2.32 -1.48
C GLN A 69 -18.13 1.91 -2.34
N TRP A 70 -17.89 0.61 -2.42
CA TRP A 70 -16.90 0.03 -3.30
C TRP A 70 -17.38 -1.24 -3.98
N SER A 71 -16.77 -1.52 -5.11
CA SER A 71 -16.92 -2.75 -5.87
C SER A 71 -15.56 -3.17 -6.43
N TRP A 72 -15.39 -4.46 -6.69
CA TRP A 72 -14.22 -4.95 -7.40
C TRP A 72 -14.56 -5.11 -8.88
N ARG A 73 -13.79 -4.49 -9.77
CA ARG A 73 -14.00 -4.58 -11.23
C ARG A 73 -12.65 -4.66 -11.94
N ASP A 74 -12.50 -5.62 -12.84
CA ASP A 74 -11.33 -5.80 -13.71
C ASP A 74 -9.97 -5.77 -12.99
N GLY A 75 -9.93 -6.27 -11.74
CA GLY A 75 -8.72 -6.29 -10.92
C GLY A 75 -8.41 -5.00 -10.16
N TYR A 76 -9.41 -4.11 -10.00
CA TYR A 76 -9.28 -2.83 -9.30
C TYR A 76 -10.35 -2.66 -8.22
N PHE A 77 -9.99 -1.89 -7.20
CA PHE A 77 -10.91 -1.39 -6.17
C PHE A 77 -11.60 -0.12 -6.68
N CYS A 78 -12.85 -0.23 -7.12
CA CYS A 78 -13.63 0.90 -7.62
C CYS A 78 -14.53 1.45 -6.52
N ARG A 79 -14.27 2.68 -6.10
CA ARG A 79 -14.98 3.35 -5.00
C ARG A 79 -15.67 4.62 -5.44
N ASP A 80 -16.68 4.99 -4.67
CA ASP A 80 -17.29 6.31 -4.61
C ASP A 80 -17.27 6.75 -3.14
N LEU A 81 -16.95 8.02 -2.85
CA LEU A 81 -16.82 8.51 -1.48
C LEU A 81 -17.31 9.94 -1.32
N PHE A 82 -17.89 10.17 -0.15
CA PHE A 82 -18.16 11.48 0.43
C PHE A 82 -17.18 11.77 1.57
N TRP A 83 -16.75 13.02 1.67
CA TRP A 83 -15.97 13.56 2.79
C TRP A 83 -16.71 14.76 3.38
N GLY A 84 -17.47 14.54 4.45
CA GLY A 84 -18.55 15.44 4.84
C GLY A 84 -19.56 15.57 3.70
N ASP A 85 -19.86 16.79 3.27
CA ASP A 85 -20.80 17.06 2.18
C ASP A 85 -20.13 17.07 0.78
N MET A 86 -18.80 16.88 0.73
CA MET A 86 -18.05 16.89 -0.52
C MET A 86 -18.07 15.51 -1.17
N ASP A 87 -18.66 15.42 -2.35
CA ASP A 87 -18.55 14.27 -3.25
C ASP A 87 -17.16 14.24 -3.90
N LEU A 88 -16.40 13.16 -3.67
CA LEU A 88 -15.08 12.95 -4.27
C LEU A 88 -15.16 12.18 -5.60
N GLY A 89 -16.33 11.68 -5.95
CA GLY A 89 -16.65 10.99 -7.17
C GLY A 89 -16.06 9.58 -7.30
N PRO A 90 -16.42 8.89 -8.39
CA PRO A 90 -15.97 7.53 -8.65
C PRO A 90 -14.50 7.47 -9.06
N ASN A 91 -13.75 6.51 -8.52
CA ASN A 91 -12.40 6.19 -8.98
C ASN A 91 -12.08 4.69 -8.81
N CYS A 92 -11.37 4.11 -9.78
CA CYS A 92 -10.85 2.75 -9.68
C CYS A 92 -9.37 2.76 -9.38
N GLN A 93 -8.98 2.13 -8.28
CA GLN A 93 -7.65 2.18 -7.70
C GLN A 93 -6.95 0.82 -7.81
N GLU A 94 -5.66 0.84 -8.11
CA GLU A 94 -4.81 -0.33 -7.93
C GLU A 94 -4.51 -0.48 -6.44
N VAL A 95 -4.57 -1.71 -5.94
CA VAL A 95 -4.29 -2.03 -4.54
C VAL A 95 -3.02 -2.87 -4.46
N ARG A 96 -2.13 -2.48 -3.54
CA ARG A 96 -0.94 -3.27 -3.22
C ARG A 96 -0.75 -3.40 -1.72
N VAL A 97 0.00 -4.39 -1.26
CA VAL A 97 0.26 -4.62 0.16
C VAL A 97 1.75 -4.89 0.41
N ASN A 98 2.26 -4.42 1.54
CA ASN A 98 3.58 -4.72 2.05
C ASN A 98 3.49 -4.80 3.58
N GLY A 99 3.51 -6.03 4.11
CA GLY A 99 3.31 -6.27 5.53
C GLY A 99 1.95 -5.77 6.02
N ASP A 100 1.96 -4.82 6.94
CA ASP A 100 0.79 -4.16 7.51
C ASP A 100 0.36 -2.90 6.75
N VAL A 101 1.09 -2.52 5.69
CA VAL A 101 0.77 -1.34 4.87
C VAL A 101 0.02 -1.74 3.61
N ILE A 102 -1.14 -1.14 3.39
CA ILE A 102 -1.90 -1.25 2.15
C ILE A 102 -1.81 0.07 1.38
N ARG A 103 -1.49 -0.01 0.09
CA ARG A 103 -1.43 1.11 -0.84
C ARG A 103 -2.65 1.10 -1.74
N PHE A 104 -3.34 2.24 -1.81
CA PHE A 104 -4.34 2.52 -2.85
C PHE A 104 -3.76 3.56 -3.80
N GLN A 105 -3.67 3.23 -5.10
CA GLN A 105 -3.20 4.14 -6.13
C GLN A 105 -4.30 4.45 -7.13
N SER A 106 -4.66 5.73 -7.23
CA SER A 106 -5.74 6.23 -8.09
C SER A 106 -5.48 5.96 -9.57
N ASP A 107 -6.55 6.10 -10.37
CA ASP A 107 -6.51 6.06 -11.83
C ASP A 107 -5.86 4.76 -12.37
N LYS A 108 -6.31 3.64 -11.80
CA LYS A 108 -5.85 2.28 -12.12
C LYS A 108 -4.32 2.12 -11.99
N GLY A 109 -3.71 2.78 -11.00
CA GLY A 109 -2.27 2.67 -10.74
C GLY A 109 -1.40 3.72 -11.44
N THR A 110 -2.00 4.71 -12.13
CA THR A 110 -1.25 5.79 -12.80
C THR A 110 -1.27 7.10 -12.02
N GLY A 111 -2.19 7.23 -11.06
CA GLY A 111 -2.38 8.45 -10.28
C GLY A 111 -1.60 8.46 -8.97
N ARG A 112 -2.01 9.38 -8.09
CA ARG A 112 -1.48 9.49 -6.71
C ARG A 112 -1.82 8.26 -5.89
N PHE A 113 -0.98 7.96 -4.91
CA PHE A 113 -1.25 6.88 -3.96
C PHE A 113 -1.40 7.38 -2.52
N ALA A 114 -2.03 6.56 -1.70
CA ALA A 114 -2.05 6.67 -0.25
C ALA A 114 -1.68 5.32 0.36
N ASP A 115 -0.75 5.37 1.32
CA ASP A 115 -0.36 4.21 2.11
C ASP A 115 -1.07 4.29 3.46
N LEU A 116 -1.76 3.23 3.84
CA LEU A 116 -2.47 3.14 5.10
C LEU A 116 -1.97 1.92 5.88
N THR A 117 -1.71 2.12 7.16
CA THR A 117 -1.43 1.03 8.09
C THR A 117 -2.74 0.33 8.47
N MET A 118 -2.77 -0.98 8.33
CA MET A 118 -3.84 -1.85 8.76
C MET A 118 -3.68 -2.16 10.26
N ARG A 119 -4.67 -1.79 11.08
CA ARG A 119 -4.66 -2.00 12.54
C ARG A 119 -5.80 -2.88 13.01
#